data_AF-A0A835YUW0-F1
#
_entry.id   AF-A0A835YUW0-F1
#
_cell.length_a   1.000
_cell.length_b   1.000
_cell.length_c   1.000
_cell.angle_alpha   90.00
_cell.angle_beta   90.00
_cell.angle_gamma   90.00
#
_symmetry.space_group_name_H-M   'P 1'
#
loop_
_entity.id
_entity.type
_entity.pdbx_description
1 polymer ?
#
loop_
_entity_poly.entity_id
_entity_poly.type
_entity_poly.pdbx_seq_one_letter_code
_entity_poly.pdbx_strand_id
1 'polypeptide(L)'
;MDLTNITATIRVDTATQLGSVMDVIAMVDPGNPSLSLSRLIKGVPDLIEKCKKLKINGKGNVTPVADAKTLIEIVWLLPGKAAREFRRTSAKTVCRVLGGDLSLAEEIEAHHHAQQGSDEGQAAQALMLADSDDSDHGFPVAKRMKSSLPDELQLATAEQRSAYYDCWMVQRGADRKMELQKRQFDNTLYFLSEMRRQSILDPALRVVIIDNLKKILCQDATSPALAAIADLLRKTSRRLRVGC
;
A
#
# COMPACT_ATOMS: atom_id res chain seq x y z
N MET A 1 -20.69 10.67 20.26
CA MET A 1 -20.59 10.85 18.80
C MET A 1 -20.74 9.47 18.22
N ASP A 2 -21.94 9.13 17.75
CA ASP A 2 -22.19 7.84 17.12
C ASP A 2 -21.34 7.76 15.86
N LEU A 3 -20.37 6.84 15.88
CA LEU A 3 -19.76 6.30 14.68
C LEU A 3 -20.95 5.85 13.83
N THR A 4 -21.26 6.59 12.77
CA THR A 4 -22.31 6.23 11.82
C THR A 4 -22.09 4.77 11.47
N ASN A 5 -23.09 3.95 11.78
CA ASN A 5 -23.08 2.51 11.60
C ASN A 5 -22.94 2.26 10.09
N ILE A 6 -21.70 2.17 9.60
CA ILE A 6 -21.41 1.85 8.21
C ILE A 6 -21.65 0.34 8.08
N THR A 7 -22.92 -0.03 7.95
CA THR A 7 -23.38 -1.42 7.72
C THR A 7 -23.48 -1.73 6.22
N ALA A 8 -22.79 -0.97 5.38
CA ALA A 8 -22.80 -1.19 3.93
C ALA A 8 -21.85 -2.34 3.59
N THR A 9 -22.40 -3.49 3.19
CA THR A 9 -21.62 -4.61 2.68
C THR A 9 -21.12 -4.29 1.27
N ILE A 10 -19.80 -4.38 1.05
CA ILE A 10 -19.21 -4.24 -0.29
C ILE A 10 -19.35 -5.58 -1.01
N ARG A 11 -19.96 -5.57 -2.19
CA ARG A 11 -20.04 -6.78 -3.02
C ARG A 11 -18.68 -7.07 -3.66
N VAL A 12 -18.26 -8.34 -3.60
CA VAL A 12 -17.00 -8.83 -4.16
C VAL A 12 -17.30 -9.94 -5.17
N ASP A 13 -16.58 -9.92 -6.29
CA ASP A 13 -16.62 -10.97 -7.28
C ASP A 13 -15.70 -12.14 -6.86
N THR A 14 -16.27 -13.33 -6.67
CA THR A 14 -15.54 -14.48 -6.13
C THR A 14 -14.44 -14.98 -7.08
N ALA A 15 -14.63 -14.82 -8.40
CA ALA A 15 -13.68 -15.29 -9.39
C ALA A 15 -12.45 -14.37 -9.52
N THR A 16 -12.68 -13.06 -9.53
CA THR A 16 -11.62 -12.07 -9.74
C THR A 16 -11.11 -11.42 -8.45
N GLN A 17 -11.80 -11.61 -7.32
CA GLN A 17 -11.53 -10.93 -6.05
C GLN A 17 -11.54 -9.40 -6.17
N LEU A 18 -12.38 -8.86 -7.06
CA LEU A 18 -12.56 -7.42 -7.22
C LEU A 18 -13.82 -6.95 -6.50
N GLY A 19 -13.72 -5.81 -5.81
CA GLY A 19 -14.83 -5.21 -5.09
C GLY A 19 -15.57 -4.14 -5.90
N SER A 20 -16.86 -3.96 -5.60
CA SER A 20 -17.71 -2.94 -6.21
C SER A 20 -17.27 -1.53 -5.86
N VAL A 21 -16.85 -0.75 -6.87
CA VAL A 21 -16.52 0.68 -6.72
C VAL A 21 -17.76 1.47 -6.29
N MET A 22 -18.93 1.12 -6.82
CA MET A 22 -20.18 1.81 -6.51
C MET A 22 -20.58 1.65 -5.05
N ASP A 23 -20.37 0.47 -4.47
CA ASP A 23 -20.72 0.19 -3.07
C ASP A 23 -19.80 0.99 -2.14
N VAL A 24 -18.50 1.06 -2.46
CA VAL A 24 -17.52 1.87 -1.73
C VAL A 24 -17.85 3.36 -1.79
N ILE A 25 -18.24 3.88 -2.96
CA ILE A 25 -18.64 5.28 -3.07
C ILE A 25 -19.93 5.53 -2.29
N ALA A 26 -20.94 4.66 -2.40
CA ALA A 26 -22.19 4.79 -1.66
C ALA A 26 -21.99 4.75 -0.14
N MET A 27 -21.00 3.98 0.33
CA MET A 27 -20.62 3.92 1.73
C MET A 27 -20.10 5.26 2.26
N VAL A 28 -19.36 6.00 1.44
CA VAL A 28 -18.69 7.26 1.83
C VAL A 28 -19.55 8.49 1.50
N ASP A 29 -20.24 8.45 0.38
CA ASP A 29 -21.12 9.49 -0.15
C ASP A 29 -22.45 8.88 -0.61
N PRO A 30 -23.39 8.64 0.31
CA PRO A 30 -24.64 7.94 0.03
C PRO A 30 -25.61 8.72 -0.85
N GLY A 31 -25.35 10.01 -1.12
CA GLY A 31 -26.28 10.87 -1.84
C GLY A 31 -26.40 10.54 -3.33
N ASN A 32 -25.29 10.53 -4.06
CA ASN A 32 -25.30 10.19 -5.49
C ASN A 32 -23.97 9.57 -5.93
N PRO A 33 -23.81 8.24 -5.74
CA PRO A 33 -22.55 7.56 -6.02
C PRO A 33 -22.11 7.67 -7.48
N SER A 34 -23.06 7.65 -8.42
CA SER A 34 -22.78 7.76 -9.86
C SER A 34 -22.22 9.12 -10.24
N LEU A 35 -22.78 10.20 -9.67
CA LEU A 35 -22.28 11.55 -9.88
C LEU A 35 -20.90 11.73 -9.25
N SER A 36 -20.67 11.17 -8.07
CA SER A 36 -19.39 11.24 -7.37
C SER A 36 -18.29 10.46 -8.09
N LEU A 37 -18.60 9.27 -8.62
CA LEU A 37 -17.70 8.54 -9.52
C LEU A 37 -17.37 9.37 -10.78
N SER A 38 -18.38 9.96 -11.41
CA SER A 38 -18.20 10.76 -12.63
C SER A 38 -17.30 11.98 -12.39
N ARG A 39 -17.48 12.66 -11.25
CA ARG A 39 -16.62 13.78 -10.83
C ARG A 39 -15.21 13.32 -10.52
N LEU A 40 -15.07 12.16 -9.88
CA LEU A 40 -13.78 11.58 -9.52
C LEU A 40 -12.98 11.22 -10.77
N ILE A 41 -13.58 10.53 -11.74
CA ILE A 41 -12.95 10.19 -13.02
C ILE A 41 -12.54 11.46 -13.79
N LYS A 42 -13.37 12.51 -13.75
CA LYS A 42 -13.03 13.79 -14.40
C LYS A 42 -11.82 14.46 -13.75
N GLY A 43 -11.65 14.33 -12.43
CA GLY A 43 -10.53 14.91 -11.69
C GLY A 43 -9.26 14.07 -11.72
N VAL A 44 -9.40 12.74 -11.82
CA VAL A 44 -8.31 11.75 -11.80
C VAL A 44 -8.57 10.73 -12.92
N PRO A 45 -8.18 11.04 -14.17
CA PRO A 45 -8.50 10.19 -15.32
C PRO A 45 -7.86 8.80 -15.22
N ASP A 46 -6.65 8.69 -14.68
CA ASP A 46 -5.89 7.43 -14.50
C ASP A 46 -6.66 6.39 -13.65
N LEU A 47 -7.62 6.83 -12.84
CA LEU A 47 -8.46 5.95 -12.04
C LEU A 47 -9.34 5.04 -12.90
N ILE A 48 -9.75 5.50 -14.10
CA ILE A 48 -10.61 4.71 -14.98
C ILE A 48 -9.87 3.48 -15.51
N GLU A 49 -8.56 3.57 -15.72
CA GLU A 49 -7.73 2.50 -16.25
C GLU A 49 -7.58 1.36 -15.23
N LYS A 50 -7.61 1.71 -13.93
CA LYS A 50 -7.58 0.75 -12.81
C LYS A 50 -8.93 0.08 -12.57
N CYS A 51 -10.03 0.63 -13.10
CA CYS A 51 -11.38 0.11 -12.88
C CYS A 51 -11.82 -0.81 -14.04
N LYS A 52 -12.20 -2.04 -13.72
CA LYS A 52 -12.79 -2.99 -14.69
C LYS A 52 -14.32 -2.92 -14.63
N LYS A 53 -15.01 -3.32 -15.69
CA LYS A 53 -16.48 -3.41 -15.72
C LYS A 53 -16.89 -4.86 -15.88
N LEU A 54 -17.61 -5.41 -14.90
CA LEU A 54 -18.13 -6.78 -14.95
C LEU A 54 -19.45 -6.92 -14.21
N LYS A 55 -20.12 -8.06 -14.40
CA LYS A 55 -21.27 -8.46 -13.58
C LYS A 55 -20.77 -9.29 -12.41
N ILE A 56 -20.86 -8.75 -11.20
CA ILE A 56 -20.35 -9.38 -9.97
C ILE A 56 -21.05 -10.73 -9.79
N ASN A 57 -20.29 -11.82 -9.74
CA ASN A 57 -20.78 -13.19 -9.65
C ASN A 57 -21.83 -13.55 -10.73
N GLY A 58 -21.71 -12.94 -11.92
CA GLY A 58 -22.62 -13.14 -13.05
C GLY A 58 -24.03 -12.54 -12.86
N LYS A 59 -24.28 -11.81 -11.76
CA LYS A 59 -25.60 -11.27 -11.40
C LYS A 59 -25.66 -9.75 -11.53
N GLY A 60 -26.87 -9.23 -11.75
CA GLY A 60 -27.16 -7.80 -11.74
C GLY A 60 -26.60 -7.02 -12.93
N ASN A 61 -26.41 -5.71 -12.72
CA ASN A 61 -25.91 -4.78 -13.72
C ASN A 61 -24.39 -4.82 -13.82
N VAL A 62 -23.89 -4.48 -15.02
CA VAL A 62 -22.44 -4.25 -15.22
C VAL A 62 -22.00 -3.12 -14.30
N THR A 63 -21.12 -3.44 -13.36
CA THR A 63 -20.69 -2.55 -12.28
C THR A 63 -19.19 -2.30 -12.42
N PRO A 64 -18.70 -1.06 -12.19
CA PRO A 64 -17.27 -0.83 -12.08
C PRO A 64 -16.74 -1.52 -10.82
N VAL A 65 -15.71 -2.33 -10.99
CA VAL A 65 -15.02 -3.07 -9.93
C VAL A 65 -13.54 -2.74 -9.94
N ALA A 66 -12.90 -2.83 -8.79
CA ALA A 66 -11.47 -2.58 -8.65
C ALA A 66 -10.88 -3.45 -7.53
N ASP A 67 -9.56 -3.53 -7.52
CA ASP A 67 -8.80 -4.20 -6.45
C ASP A 67 -8.87 -3.40 -5.14
N ALA A 68 -8.50 -4.03 -4.02
CA ALA A 68 -8.59 -3.40 -2.71
C ALA A 68 -7.81 -2.09 -2.62
N LYS A 69 -6.61 -2.05 -3.24
CA LYS A 69 -5.74 -0.87 -3.24
C LYS A 69 -6.42 0.32 -3.91
N THR A 70 -7.01 0.10 -5.08
CA THR A 70 -7.74 1.11 -5.86
C THR A 70 -9.02 1.52 -5.13
N LEU A 71 -9.73 0.59 -4.48
CA LEU A 71 -10.90 0.94 -3.67
C LEU A 71 -10.53 1.87 -2.50
N ILE A 72 -9.42 1.61 -1.81
CA ILE A 72 -8.91 2.50 -0.76
C ILE A 72 -8.53 3.85 -1.35
N GLU A 73 -7.81 3.89 -2.48
CA GLU A 73 -7.48 5.13 -3.18
C GLU A 73 -8.72 5.98 -3.49
N ILE A 74 -9.82 5.34 -3.92
CA ILE A 74 -11.10 6.00 -4.15
C ILE A 74 -11.64 6.64 -2.86
N VAL A 75 -11.67 5.91 -1.75
CA VAL A 75 -12.14 6.45 -0.45
C VAL A 75 -11.36 7.71 -0.06
N TRP A 76 -10.05 7.73 -0.33
CA TRP A 76 -9.19 8.86 -0.02
C TRP A 76 -9.44 10.09 -0.88
N LEU A 77 -9.80 9.89 -2.15
CA LEU A 77 -10.09 10.95 -3.10
C LEU A 77 -11.51 11.50 -2.99
N LEU A 78 -12.45 10.73 -2.43
CA LEU A 78 -13.83 11.19 -2.27
C LEU A 78 -13.94 12.42 -1.35
N PRO A 79 -14.79 13.40 -1.70
CA PRO A 79 -15.18 14.45 -0.79
C PRO A 79 -16.17 13.91 0.26
N GLY A 80 -16.41 14.70 1.31
CA GLY A 80 -17.48 14.42 2.28
C GLY A 80 -16.99 14.15 3.70
N LYS A 81 -17.96 14.10 4.64
CA LYS A 81 -17.69 13.95 6.08
C LYS A 81 -17.10 12.57 6.41
N ALA A 82 -17.66 11.50 5.84
CA ALA A 82 -17.17 10.13 6.07
C ALA A 82 -15.72 9.97 5.57
N ALA A 83 -15.40 10.45 4.36
CA ALA A 83 -14.05 10.41 3.81
C ALA A 83 -13.03 11.21 4.65
N ARG A 84 -13.46 12.34 5.23
CA ARG A 84 -12.62 13.13 6.16
C ARG A 84 -12.36 12.39 7.45
N GLU A 85 -13.37 11.76 8.03
CA GLU A 85 -13.22 10.99 9.27
C GLU A 85 -12.37 9.73 9.07
N PHE A 86 -12.54 9.06 7.92
CA PHE A 86 -11.68 7.97 7.50
C PHE A 86 -10.22 8.42 7.45
N ARG A 87 -9.91 9.50 6.71
CA ARG A 87 -8.56 10.07 6.64
C ARG A 87 -8.00 10.46 8.01
N ARG A 88 -8.83 11.04 8.88
CA ARG A 88 -8.44 11.41 10.25
C ARG A 88 -8.06 10.19 11.08
N THR A 89 -8.82 9.11 10.97
CA THR A 89 -8.56 7.86 11.67
C THR A 89 -7.33 7.17 11.11
N SER A 90 -7.21 7.06 9.78
CA SER A 90 -6.05 6.49 9.10
C SER A 90 -4.75 7.22 9.45
N ALA A 91 -4.78 8.55 9.60
CA ALA A 91 -3.60 9.33 9.98
C ALA A 91 -2.99 8.86 11.32
N LYS A 92 -3.81 8.45 12.30
CA LYS A 92 -3.32 7.91 13.56
C LYS A 92 -2.54 6.62 13.36
N THR A 93 -3.09 5.69 12.58
CA THR A 93 -2.44 4.41 12.26
C THR A 93 -1.15 4.64 11.48
N VAL A 94 -1.14 5.55 10.49
CA VAL A 94 0.07 5.90 9.74
C VAL A 94 1.14 6.48 10.67
N CYS A 95 0.77 7.37 11.59
CA CYS A 95 1.72 7.90 12.57
C CYS A 95 2.31 6.81 13.48
N ARG A 96 1.52 5.81 13.89
CA ARG A 96 2.02 4.65 14.67
C ARG A 96 3.02 3.83 13.87
N VAL A 97 2.69 3.52 12.61
CA VAL A 97 3.61 2.81 11.69
C VAL A 97 4.93 3.58 11.56
N LEU A 98 4.87 4.88 11.27
CA LEU A 98 6.06 5.72 11.10
C LEU A 98 6.82 5.97 12.40
N GLY A 99 6.13 5.89 13.54
CA GLY A 99 6.72 5.99 14.87
C GLY A 99 7.42 4.70 15.32
N GLY A 100 7.29 3.59 14.57
CA GLY A 100 7.84 2.29 14.96
C GLY A 100 7.14 1.68 16.17
N ASP A 101 5.84 1.95 16.33
CA ASP A 101 5.05 1.40 17.44
C ASP A 101 4.84 -0.11 17.27
N LEU A 102 5.57 -0.91 18.06
CA LEU A 102 5.50 -2.37 18.01
C LEU A 102 4.15 -2.94 18.45
N SER A 103 3.38 -2.21 19.27
CA SER A 103 2.03 -2.66 19.68
C SER A 103 1.07 -2.78 18.50
N LEU A 104 1.34 -2.05 17.40
CA LEU A 104 0.57 -2.17 16.17
C LEU A 104 0.76 -3.55 15.50
N ALA A 105 1.93 -4.18 15.63
CA ALA A 105 2.16 -5.52 15.10
C ALA A 105 1.30 -6.55 15.85
N GLU A 106 1.24 -6.46 17.18
CA GLU A 106 0.39 -7.31 18.03
C GLU A 106 -1.10 -7.13 17.68
N GLU A 107 -1.55 -5.90 17.44
CA GLU A 107 -2.91 -5.62 16.98
C GLU A 107 -3.22 -6.24 15.61
N ILE A 108 -2.27 -6.18 14.67
CA ILE A 108 -2.41 -6.79 13.33
C ILE A 108 -2.50 -8.31 13.45
N GLU A 109 -1.68 -8.95 14.29
CA GLU A 109 -1.74 -10.39 14.55
C GLU A 109 -3.09 -10.79 15.17
N ALA A 110 -3.54 -10.06 16.19
CA ALA A 110 -4.85 -10.29 16.80
C ALA A 110 -6.00 -10.14 15.78
N HIS A 111 -5.93 -9.10 14.93
CA HIS A 111 -6.90 -8.88 13.87
C HIS A 111 -6.87 -9.99 12.81
N HIS A 112 -5.68 -10.47 12.43
CA HIS A 112 -5.53 -11.61 11.54
C HIS A 112 -6.21 -12.86 12.11
N HIS A 113 -5.95 -13.20 13.38
CA HIS A 113 -6.60 -14.33 14.04
C HIS A 113 -8.12 -14.17 14.11
N ALA A 114 -8.62 -12.97 14.40
CA ALA A 114 -10.06 -12.70 14.41
C ALA A 114 -10.70 -12.90 13.03
N GLN A 115 -10.04 -12.44 11.97
CA GLN A 115 -10.53 -12.59 10.60
C GLN A 115 -10.55 -14.05 10.14
N GLN A 116 -9.56 -14.85 10.55
CA GLN A 116 -9.50 -16.27 10.23
C GLN A 116 -10.66 -17.09 10.83
N GLY A 117 -11.29 -16.58 11.89
CA GLY A 117 -12.41 -17.24 12.58
C GLY A 117 -13.76 -17.14 11.87
N SER A 118 -13.87 -16.44 10.73
CA SER A 118 -15.13 -16.27 10.00
C SER A 118 -14.94 -16.28 8.48
N ASP A 119 -15.93 -16.81 7.75
CA ASP A 119 -15.91 -16.83 6.28
C ASP A 119 -15.84 -15.41 5.69
N GLU A 120 -16.56 -14.46 6.30
CA GLU A 120 -16.55 -13.05 5.90
C GLU A 120 -15.16 -12.41 6.12
N GLY A 121 -14.51 -12.70 7.24
CA GLY A 121 -13.17 -12.22 7.54
C GLY A 121 -12.12 -12.79 6.59
N GLN A 122 -12.20 -14.08 6.26
CA GLN A 122 -11.33 -14.72 5.28
C GLN A 122 -11.52 -14.11 3.88
N ALA A 123 -12.76 -13.85 3.46
CA ALA A 123 -13.06 -13.19 2.19
C ALA A 123 -12.52 -11.75 2.13
N ALA A 124 -12.70 -10.99 3.21
CA ALA A 124 -12.13 -9.64 3.32
C ALA A 124 -10.60 -9.66 3.26
N GLN A 125 -9.95 -10.62 3.93
CA GLN A 125 -8.51 -10.77 3.87
C GLN A 125 -8.03 -11.16 2.47
N ALA A 126 -8.73 -12.06 1.78
CA ALA A 126 -8.43 -12.45 0.41
C ALA A 126 -8.50 -11.23 -0.55
N LEU A 127 -9.54 -10.42 -0.45
CA LEU A 127 -9.68 -9.17 -1.20
C LEU A 127 -8.50 -8.22 -0.95
N MET A 128 -8.12 -8.01 0.30
CA MET A 128 -7.07 -7.06 0.69
C MET A 128 -5.65 -7.50 0.28
N LEU A 129 -5.43 -8.80 0.09
CA LEU A 129 -4.11 -9.38 -0.21
C LEU A 129 -3.96 -9.86 -1.67
N ALA A 130 -5.01 -9.77 -2.48
CA ALA A 130 -5.04 -10.28 -3.86
C ALA A 130 -3.96 -9.68 -4.79
N ASP A 131 -3.56 -8.43 -4.59
CA ASP A 131 -2.57 -7.73 -5.44
C ASP A 131 -1.11 -7.96 -5.02
N SER A 132 -0.85 -8.81 -4.03
CA SER A 132 0.54 -9.09 -3.63
C SER A 132 1.33 -9.90 -4.67
N ASP A 133 0.66 -10.43 -5.70
CA ASP A 133 1.29 -11.06 -6.86
C ASP A 133 1.71 -9.99 -7.89
N ASP A 134 2.83 -9.31 -7.58
CA ASP A 134 3.62 -8.44 -8.46
C ASP A 134 3.92 -9.14 -9.82
N SER A 135 2.98 -9.09 -10.76
CA SER A 135 3.14 -9.59 -12.12
C SER A 135 3.27 -8.50 -13.18
N ASP A 136 3.13 -7.21 -12.80
CA ASP A 136 3.02 -6.11 -13.77
C ASP A 136 4.24 -5.15 -13.81
N HIS A 137 5.34 -5.52 -13.15
CA HIS A 137 6.64 -4.90 -13.38
C HIS A 137 7.65 -5.98 -13.77
N GLY A 138 7.57 -6.47 -15.01
CA GLY A 138 8.71 -6.84 -15.89
C GLY A 138 9.87 -7.69 -15.35
N PHE A 139 9.80 -8.21 -14.13
CA PHE A 139 10.73 -9.16 -13.57
C PHE A 139 10.07 -10.52 -13.74
N PRO A 140 10.76 -11.50 -14.33
CA PRO A 140 10.20 -12.81 -14.52
C PRO A 140 9.83 -13.39 -13.14
N VAL A 141 8.54 -13.26 -12.79
CA VAL A 141 7.84 -14.11 -11.84
C VAL A 141 8.22 -15.51 -12.27
N ALA A 142 8.78 -16.26 -11.33
CA ALA A 142 9.42 -17.54 -11.54
C ALA A 142 8.58 -18.47 -12.45
N LYS A 143 8.74 -18.34 -13.78
CA LYS A 143 8.80 -19.47 -14.68
C LYS A 143 9.91 -20.30 -14.09
N ARG A 144 9.51 -21.23 -13.22
CA ARG A 144 10.26 -22.35 -12.68
C ARG A 144 11.66 -22.31 -13.26
N MET A 145 12.53 -21.54 -12.61
CA MET A 145 13.93 -21.41 -13.00
C MET A 145 14.52 -22.79 -12.68
N LYS A 146 14.30 -23.74 -13.59
CA LYS A 146 15.38 -24.53 -14.16
C LYS A 146 16.25 -23.58 -14.99
N SER A 147 16.63 -22.42 -14.45
CA SER A 147 17.86 -21.80 -14.86
C SER A 147 18.90 -22.77 -14.36
N SER A 148 19.61 -23.37 -15.31
CA SER A 148 20.94 -23.91 -15.12
C SER A 148 21.61 -23.26 -13.92
N LEU A 149 22.07 -24.06 -12.96
CA LEU A 149 23.03 -23.56 -11.98
C LEU A 149 24.10 -22.77 -12.75
N PRO A 150 24.60 -21.64 -12.22
CA PRO A 150 25.76 -20.96 -12.79
C PRO A 150 26.81 -22.01 -13.15
N ASP A 151 27.42 -21.91 -14.33
CA ASP A 151 28.31 -22.96 -14.85
C ASP A 151 29.42 -23.34 -13.85
N GLU A 152 29.84 -22.37 -13.02
CA GLU A 152 30.79 -22.50 -11.91
C GLU A 152 30.36 -23.50 -10.82
N LEU A 153 29.06 -23.73 -10.63
CA LEU A 153 28.51 -24.68 -9.66
C LEU A 153 28.23 -26.07 -10.25
N GLN A 154 28.47 -26.30 -11.54
CA GLN A 154 28.25 -27.61 -12.16
C GLN A 154 29.28 -28.65 -11.70
N LEU A 155 30.51 -28.20 -11.40
CA LEU A 155 31.61 -29.03 -10.88
C LEU A 155 31.69 -29.01 -9.33
N ALA A 156 30.82 -28.26 -8.66
CA ALA A 156 30.83 -28.12 -7.22
C ALA A 156 30.30 -29.37 -6.51
N THR A 157 30.85 -29.67 -5.34
CA THR A 157 30.36 -30.77 -4.50
C THR A 157 28.93 -30.50 -4.02
N ALA A 158 28.22 -31.54 -3.56
CA ALA A 158 26.87 -31.38 -3.02
C ALA A 158 26.84 -30.39 -1.84
N GLU A 159 27.87 -30.43 -0.98
CA GLU A 159 28.02 -29.51 0.16
C GLU A 159 28.23 -28.06 -0.27
N GLN A 160 29.08 -27.82 -1.27
CA GLN A 160 29.31 -26.47 -1.81
C GLN A 160 28.05 -25.88 -2.44
N ARG A 161 27.25 -26.71 -3.14
CA ARG A 161 25.96 -26.29 -3.68
C ARG A 161 24.96 -25.95 -2.58
N SER A 162 24.88 -26.76 -1.52
CA SER A 162 24.01 -26.48 -0.37
C SER A 162 24.38 -25.16 0.30
N ALA A 163 25.67 -24.95 0.60
CA ALA A 163 26.16 -23.72 1.22
C ALA A 163 25.89 -22.47 0.34
N TYR A 164 26.00 -22.61 -0.98
CA TYR A 164 25.66 -21.55 -1.92
C TYR A 164 24.16 -21.20 -1.87
N TYR A 165 23.26 -22.20 -1.85
CA TYR A 165 21.83 -21.96 -1.73
C TYR A 165 21.45 -21.32 -0.39
N ASP A 166 22.06 -21.74 0.72
CA ASP A 166 21.82 -21.15 2.03
C ASP A 166 22.25 -19.68 2.06
N CYS A 167 23.46 -19.39 1.57
CA CYS A 167 23.96 -18.01 1.46
C CYS A 167 23.08 -17.16 0.55
N TRP A 168 22.68 -17.69 -0.60
CA TRP A 168 21.82 -16.99 -1.56
C TRP A 168 20.43 -16.73 -0.99
N MET A 169 19.83 -17.67 -0.26
CA MET A 169 18.53 -17.49 0.39
C MET A 169 18.57 -16.41 1.47
N VAL A 170 19.65 -16.36 2.27
CA VAL A 170 19.87 -15.31 3.26
C VAL A 170 20.02 -13.94 2.59
N GLN A 171 20.85 -13.85 1.53
CA GLN A 171 21.04 -12.62 0.76
C GLN A 171 19.72 -12.14 0.15
N ARG A 172 18.94 -13.05 -0.46
CA ARG A 172 17.65 -12.72 -1.05
C ARG A 172 16.61 -12.29 -0.01
N GLY A 173 16.66 -12.87 1.18
CA GLY A 173 15.83 -12.44 2.31
C GLY A 173 16.16 -11.00 2.73
N ALA A 174 17.44 -10.66 2.82
CA ALA A 174 17.91 -9.30 3.12
C ALA A 174 17.50 -8.30 2.02
N ASP A 175 17.66 -8.68 0.74
CA ASP A 175 17.28 -7.83 -0.40
C ASP A 175 15.76 -7.59 -0.42
N ARG A 176 14.93 -8.61 -0.16
CA ARG A 176 13.47 -8.44 -0.04
C ARG A 176 13.08 -7.51 1.10
N LYS A 177 13.75 -7.63 2.25
CA LYS A 177 13.51 -6.74 3.40
C LYS A 177 13.85 -5.29 3.05
N MET A 178 14.97 -5.07 2.35
CA MET A 178 15.37 -3.75 1.87
C MET A 178 14.39 -3.17 0.84
N GLU A 179 13.91 -3.97 -0.10
CA GLU A 179 12.93 -3.55 -1.12
C GLU A 179 11.57 -3.19 -0.49
N LEU A 180 11.12 -3.97 0.49
CA LEU A 180 9.91 -3.68 1.27
C LEU A 180 10.03 -2.37 2.05
N GLN A 181 11.16 -2.15 2.70
CA GLN A 181 11.44 -0.88 3.39
C GLN A 181 11.45 0.29 2.41
N LYS A 182 12.04 0.13 1.23
CA LYS A 182 12.04 1.13 0.17
C LYS A 182 10.63 1.45 -0.32
N ARG A 183 9.78 0.45 -0.55
CA ARG A 183 8.37 0.66 -0.94
C ARG A 183 7.56 1.35 0.15
N GLN A 184 7.74 0.96 1.42
CA GLN A 184 7.12 1.64 2.55
C GLN A 184 7.52 3.11 2.61
N PHE A 185 8.80 3.39 2.32
CA PHE A 185 9.32 4.75 2.23
C PHE A 185 8.71 5.55 1.07
N ASP A 186 8.66 4.99 -0.14
CA ASP A 186 8.08 5.65 -1.32
C ASP A 186 6.58 5.95 -1.13
N ASN A 187 5.83 5.00 -0.56
CA ASN A 187 4.42 5.19 -0.20
C ASN A 187 4.25 6.31 0.84
N THR A 188 5.15 6.39 1.82
CA THR A 188 5.15 7.45 2.82
C THR A 188 5.44 8.81 2.19
N LEU A 189 6.42 8.90 1.29
CA LEU A 189 6.73 10.13 0.58
C LEU A 189 5.58 10.59 -0.30
N TYR A 190 4.92 9.66 -1.01
CA TYR A 190 3.74 9.96 -1.80
C TYR A 190 2.62 10.53 -0.93
N PHE A 191 2.32 9.88 0.20
CA PHE A 191 1.32 10.34 1.15
C PHE A 191 1.62 11.75 1.69
N LEU A 192 2.87 12.03 2.05
CA LEU A 192 3.29 13.36 2.51
C LEU A 192 3.19 14.41 1.40
N SER A 193 3.48 14.04 0.15
CA SER A 193 3.33 14.92 -1.00
C SER A 193 1.88 15.29 -1.25
N GLU A 194 0.96 14.34 -1.07
CA GLU A 194 -0.47 14.54 -1.26
C GLU A 194 -1.08 15.36 -0.10
N MET A 195 -0.66 15.10 1.15
CA MET A 195 -1.05 15.96 2.28
C MET A 195 -0.55 17.41 2.13
N ARG A 196 0.64 17.60 1.53
CA ARG A 196 1.15 18.94 1.18
C ARG A 196 0.27 19.60 0.12
N ARG A 197 -0.10 18.88 -0.94
CA ARG A 197 -0.98 19.39 -2.00
C ARG A 197 -2.31 19.88 -1.42
N GLN A 198 -2.81 19.22 -0.38
CA GLN A 198 -4.07 19.57 0.27
C GLN A 198 -3.92 20.63 1.38
N SER A 199 -2.72 21.16 1.63
CA SER A 199 -2.42 22.14 2.71
C SER A 199 -2.84 21.66 4.10
N ILE A 200 -2.88 20.34 4.32
CA ILE A 200 -3.34 19.74 5.59
C ILE A 200 -2.21 19.71 6.63
N LEU A 201 -0.95 19.71 6.19
CA LEU A 201 0.19 19.54 7.08
C LEU A 201 0.74 20.86 7.62
N ASP A 202 0.79 20.94 8.95
CA ASP A 202 1.50 22.01 9.65
C ASP A 202 3.01 22.00 9.29
N PRO A 203 3.63 23.17 9.01
CA PRO A 203 5.05 23.26 8.66
C PRO A 203 6.00 22.68 9.70
N ALA A 204 5.68 22.75 11.00
CA ALA A 204 6.50 22.19 12.07
C ALA A 204 6.43 20.66 12.08
N LEU A 205 5.23 20.09 11.89
CA LEU A 205 5.05 18.63 11.78
C LEU A 205 5.84 18.07 10.59
N ARG A 206 5.93 18.84 9.49
CA ARG A 206 6.71 18.47 8.30
C ARG A 206 8.20 18.30 8.59
N VAL A 207 8.79 19.19 9.40
CA VAL A 207 10.21 19.10 9.78
C VAL A 207 10.45 17.85 10.61
N VAL A 208 9.58 17.57 11.58
CA VAL A 208 9.67 16.38 12.45
C VAL A 208 9.58 15.10 11.63
N ILE A 209 8.63 15.00 10.70
CA ILE A 209 8.47 13.81 9.85
C ILE A 209 9.69 13.61 8.95
N ILE A 210 10.18 14.68 8.31
CA ILE A 210 11.39 14.61 7.47
C ILE A 210 12.60 14.16 8.30
N ASP A 211 12.76 14.67 9.52
CA ASP A 211 13.91 14.32 10.36
C ASP A 211 13.81 12.91 10.94
N ASN A 212 12.62 12.41 11.25
CA ASN A 212 12.41 11.01 11.62
C ASN A 212 12.68 10.07 10.43
N LEU A 213 12.21 10.43 9.22
CA LEU A 213 12.53 9.67 8.01
C LEU A 213 14.04 9.63 7.75
N LYS A 214 14.76 10.75 7.94
CA LYS A 214 16.23 10.75 7.86
C LYS A 214 16.86 9.81 8.89
N LYS A 215 16.38 9.80 10.13
CA LYS A 215 16.92 8.91 11.18
C LYS A 215 16.74 7.44 10.82
N ILE A 216 15.56 7.07 10.32
CA ILE A 216 15.27 5.70 9.85
C ILE A 216 16.19 5.33 8.69
N LEU A 217 16.38 6.21 7.71
CA LEU A 217 17.27 5.97 6.56
C LEU A 217 18.76 5.92 6.92
N CYS A 218 19.17 6.63 7.99
CA CYS A 218 20.57 6.69 8.41
C CYS A 218 20.99 5.53 9.33
N GLN A 219 20.06 4.73 9.85
CA GLN A 219 20.40 3.57 10.67
C GLN A 219 21.03 2.42 9.87
N ASP A 220 20.80 2.35 8.55
CA ASP A 220 21.36 1.34 7.63
C ASP A 220 22.23 1.97 6.51
N ALA A 221 23.11 2.91 6.88
CA ALA A 221 23.85 3.77 5.95
C ALA A 221 25.00 3.10 5.14
N THR A 222 24.92 1.80 4.83
CA THR A 222 25.87 1.15 3.91
C THR A 222 25.43 1.25 2.44
N SER A 223 24.20 1.69 2.14
CA SER A 223 23.70 1.80 0.77
C SER A 223 23.92 3.20 0.15
N PRO A 224 24.59 3.32 -1.01
CA PRO A 224 24.77 4.59 -1.73
C PRO A 224 23.45 5.24 -2.17
N ALA A 225 22.39 4.46 -2.39
CA ALA A 225 21.07 4.98 -2.74
C ALA A 225 20.42 5.74 -1.57
N LEU A 226 20.60 5.25 -0.35
CA LEU A 226 20.12 5.91 0.87
C LEU A 226 20.88 7.22 1.12
N ALA A 227 22.16 7.28 0.77
CA ALA A 227 22.96 8.51 0.84
C ALA A 227 22.44 9.59 -0.13
N ALA A 228 22.05 9.23 -1.36
CA ALA A 228 21.47 10.15 -2.33
C ALA A 228 20.10 10.69 -1.89
N ILE A 229 19.25 9.84 -1.31
CA ILE A 229 17.94 10.24 -0.75
C ILE A 229 18.15 11.15 0.46
N ALA A 230 19.09 10.83 1.35
CA ALA A 230 19.42 11.67 2.50
C ALA A 230 19.97 13.06 2.08
N ASP A 231 20.70 13.14 0.97
CA ASP A 231 21.16 14.41 0.40
C ASP A 231 20.02 15.22 -0.22
N LEU A 232 19.08 14.56 -0.93
CA LEU A 232 17.87 15.18 -1.47
C LEU A 232 16.99 15.76 -0.34
N LEU A 233 16.82 15.02 0.75
CA LEU A 233 16.07 15.47 1.93
C LEU A 233 16.78 16.64 2.64
N ARG A 234 18.12 16.64 2.70
CA ARG A 234 18.91 17.79 3.20
C ARG A 234 18.70 19.04 2.35
N LYS A 235 18.77 18.92 1.01
CA LYS A 235 18.53 20.03 0.08
C LYS A 235 17.11 20.59 0.22
N THR A 236 16.12 19.72 0.36
CA THR A 236 14.72 20.11 0.55
C THR A 236 14.51 20.82 1.90
N SER A 237 15.14 20.33 2.97
CA SER A 237 15.09 20.95 4.31
C SER A 237 15.74 22.34 4.34
N ARG A 238 16.86 22.55 3.62
CA ARG A 238 17.48 23.88 3.48
C ARG A 238 16.56 24.87 2.78
N ARG A 239 15.89 24.48 1.69
CA ARG A 239 14.93 25.35 1.00
C ARG A 239 13.75 25.77 1.89
N LEU A 240 13.36 24.94 2.85
CA LEU A 240 12.27 25.25 3.78
C LEU A 240 12.66 26.23 4.89
N ARG A 241 13.95 26.31 5.28
CA ARG A 241 14.41 27.29 6.29
C ARG A 241 14.66 28.69 5.75
N VAL A 242 14.86 28.83 4.44
CA VAL A 242 15.21 30.11 3.80
C VAL A 242 13.95 30.86 3.31
N GLY A 243 12.77 30.24 3.39
CA GLY A 243 11.48 30.83 3.00
C GLY A 243 10.60 31.26 4.17
N CYS A 244 11.13 31.33 5.40
CA CYS A 244 10.51 31.94 6.57
C CYS A 244 11.26 33.20 6.94
#